data_AF-A0A1H2UNZ7-F1
#
_entry.id   AF-A0A1H2UNZ7-F1
#
_cell.length_a   1.000
_cell.length_b   1.000
_cell.length_c   1.000
_cell.angle_alpha   90.00
_cell.angle_beta   90.00
_cell.angle_gamma   90.00
#
_symmetry.space_group_name_H-M   'P 1'
#
loop_
_entity.id
_entity.type
_entity.pdbx_description
1 polymer ?
#
loop_
_entity_poly.entity_id
_entity_poly.type
_entity_poly.pdbx_seq_one_letter_code
_entity_poly.pdbx_strand_id
1 'polypeptide(L)'
;MKARLKRMAYIAKEKQMVVGSEQGNDFASKDIAYAHGLETPVIAWGDPDMRKNKQSPYYVGGYWAEDGKIPDSNGKQVPIKNLYKRIYLDPTYSLPLYKLVYNDSMVTTHHWEWGSLKIKNEIKNRMQYEFLYNVPPLYNLNKQKWDEDKNKIITHVKEWSLFNRKAIKKPMTGFKILSKDRLVQSTEFGRNLRVVSNFSNKAFQYNNETIQAKSVVIYEGNTKKVYKP
;
A
#
# COMPACT_ATOMS: atom_id res chain seq x y z
N MET A 1 -6.13 21.41 17.85
CA MET A 1 -6.46 19.98 17.62
C MET A 1 -7.92 19.63 17.95
N LYS A 2 -8.43 19.91 19.16
CA LYS A 2 -9.80 19.57 19.60
C LYS A 2 -10.92 19.89 18.58
N ALA A 3 -10.89 21.07 17.96
CA ALA A 3 -11.88 21.46 16.95
C ALA A 3 -11.84 20.63 15.65
N ARG A 4 -10.71 20.01 15.30
CA ARG A 4 -10.62 19.08 14.15
C ARG A 4 -11.30 17.76 14.50
N LEU A 5 -10.97 17.19 15.67
CA LEU A 5 -11.59 15.96 16.17
C LEU A 5 -13.11 16.10 16.31
N LYS A 6 -13.60 17.21 16.89
CA LYS A 6 -15.05 17.46 17.03
C LYS A 6 -15.77 17.45 15.67
N ARG A 7 -15.16 18.01 14.62
CA ARG A 7 -15.74 18.00 13.26
C ARG A 7 -15.76 16.60 12.65
N MET A 8 -14.67 15.83 12.78
CA MET A 8 -14.63 14.45 12.29
C MET A 8 -15.64 13.58 13.05
N ALA A 9 -15.72 13.72 14.37
CA ALA A 9 -16.70 13.02 15.21
C ALA A 9 -18.14 13.34 14.83
N TYR A 10 -18.46 14.61 14.54
CA TYR A 10 -19.79 15.01 14.05
C TYR A 10 -20.17 14.26 12.76
N ILE A 11 -19.27 14.23 11.77
CA ILE A 11 -19.51 13.53 10.49
C ILE A 11 -19.63 12.01 10.72
N ALA A 12 -18.74 11.44 11.52
CA ALA A 12 -18.70 9.99 11.77
C ALA A 12 -19.90 9.49 12.59
N LYS A 13 -20.27 10.21 13.66
CA LYS A 13 -21.21 9.73 14.68
C LYS A 13 -22.62 10.27 14.48
N GLU A 14 -22.75 11.56 14.19
CA GLU A 14 -24.08 12.19 14.01
C GLU A 14 -24.59 12.06 12.57
N LYS A 15 -23.69 12.11 11.58
CA LYS A 15 -24.07 11.89 10.16
C LYS A 15 -23.89 10.45 9.70
N GLN A 16 -23.34 9.57 10.54
CA GLN A 16 -23.12 8.16 10.26
C GLN A 16 -22.36 7.91 8.94
N MET A 17 -21.42 8.78 8.62
CA MET A 17 -20.60 8.68 7.41
C MET A 17 -19.22 8.09 7.69
N VAL A 18 -18.63 7.47 6.68
CA VAL A 18 -17.24 6.99 6.74
C VAL A 18 -16.30 8.18 6.57
N VAL A 19 -15.51 8.49 7.60
CA VAL A 19 -14.58 9.63 7.59
C VAL A 19 -13.17 9.15 7.30
N GLY A 20 -12.50 9.82 6.37
CA GLY A 20 -11.06 9.67 6.15
C GLY A 20 -10.31 10.98 6.34
N SER A 21 -9.01 10.88 6.57
CA SER A 21 -8.12 12.03 6.64
C SER A 21 -6.79 11.79 5.93
N GLU A 22 -6.03 12.86 5.74
CA GLU A 22 -4.63 12.73 5.35
C GLU A 22 -3.79 12.46 6.60
N GLN A 23 -2.92 11.47 6.50
CA GLN A 23 -2.17 10.88 7.61
C GLN A 23 -3.10 10.21 8.63
N GLY A 24 -2.54 9.35 9.47
CA GLY A 24 -3.29 8.56 10.44
C GLY A 24 -2.70 8.71 11.82
N ASN A 25 -2.56 9.96 12.28
CA ASN A 25 -2.08 10.19 13.63
C ASN A 25 -3.01 9.52 14.65
N ASP A 26 -2.42 8.84 15.62
CA ASP A 26 -3.10 7.97 16.59
C ASP A 26 -4.25 8.65 17.34
N PHE A 27 -4.11 9.94 17.68
CA PHE A 27 -5.13 10.72 18.36
C PHE A 27 -6.45 10.83 17.57
N ALA A 28 -6.43 10.59 16.25
CA ALA A 28 -7.61 10.61 15.39
C ALA A 28 -8.24 9.24 15.16
N SER A 29 -7.61 8.14 15.62
CA SER A 29 -8.03 6.75 15.36
C SER A 29 -9.45 6.42 15.81
N LYS A 30 -10.02 7.19 16.75
CA LYS A 30 -11.41 7.03 17.23
C LYS A 30 -12.46 7.73 16.37
N ASP A 31 -12.04 8.64 15.49
CA ASP A 31 -12.94 9.51 14.73
C ASP A 31 -12.80 9.35 13.20
N ILE A 32 -11.80 8.58 12.72
CA ILE A 32 -11.62 8.28 11.29
C ILE A 32 -11.55 6.77 11.04
N ALA A 33 -12.09 6.34 9.91
CA ALA A 33 -12.07 4.94 9.47
C ALA A 33 -10.85 4.65 8.56
N TYR A 34 -10.35 5.67 7.85
CA TYR A 34 -9.19 5.50 6.97
C TYR A 34 -8.28 6.73 6.90
N ALA A 35 -7.00 6.48 6.57
CA ALA A 35 -5.95 7.48 6.48
C ALA A 35 -5.14 7.33 5.18
N HIS A 36 -5.05 8.40 4.41
CA HIS A 36 -4.21 8.46 3.21
C HIS A 36 -2.78 8.89 3.53
N GLY A 37 -1.79 8.22 2.92
CA GLY A 37 -0.41 8.68 2.93
C GLY A 37 0.49 8.11 4.02
N LEU A 38 0.03 7.15 4.82
CA LEU A 38 0.92 6.47 5.77
C LEU A 38 1.78 5.39 5.11
N GLU A 39 1.21 4.61 4.19
CA GLU A 39 1.88 3.45 3.59
C GLU A 39 2.94 3.86 2.55
N THR A 40 2.67 4.97 1.87
CA THR A 40 3.69 5.68 1.09
C THR A 40 3.38 7.15 1.24
N PRO A 41 4.19 7.88 2.03
CA PRO A 41 4.00 9.30 2.24
C PRO A 41 4.38 10.09 1.00
N VAL A 42 4.24 11.40 1.07
CA VAL A 42 4.78 12.25 0.01
C VAL A 42 6.29 12.10 -0.05
N ILE A 43 6.79 11.76 -1.23
CA ILE A 43 8.22 11.62 -1.46
C ILE A 43 8.79 12.96 -1.94
N ALA A 44 9.58 13.60 -1.07
CA ALA A 44 10.43 14.75 -1.39
C ALA A 44 9.74 15.92 -2.12
N TRP A 45 8.89 16.66 -1.41
CA TRP A 45 8.33 17.93 -1.89
C TRP A 45 9.37 18.99 -2.28
N GLY A 46 10.56 18.93 -1.69
CA GLY A 46 11.63 19.90 -1.94
C GLY A 46 12.53 19.56 -3.13
N ASP A 47 12.39 18.39 -3.77
CA ASP A 47 13.29 17.97 -4.84
C ASP A 47 12.95 18.68 -6.17
N PRO A 48 13.82 19.56 -6.69
CA PRO A 48 13.52 20.35 -7.88
C PRO A 48 13.40 19.49 -9.14
N ASP A 49 14.12 18.37 -9.24
CA ASP A 49 14.03 17.48 -10.41
C ASP A 49 12.71 16.72 -10.44
N MET A 50 12.12 16.45 -9.27
CA MET A 50 10.84 15.77 -9.18
C MET A 50 9.66 16.74 -9.30
N ARG A 51 9.83 17.98 -8.83
CA ARG A 51 8.72 18.91 -8.58
C ARG A 51 8.65 20.10 -9.53
N LYS A 52 9.77 20.49 -10.14
CA LYS A 52 9.87 21.73 -10.95
C LYS A 52 10.38 21.49 -12.36
N ASN A 53 11.42 20.69 -12.53
CA ASN A 53 12.07 20.44 -13.82
C ASN A 53 11.21 19.49 -14.68
N LYS A 54 10.42 20.01 -15.62
CA LYS A 54 9.52 19.20 -16.47
C LYS A 54 10.26 18.24 -17.41
N GLN A 55 11.53 18.54 -17.72
CA GLN A 55 12.41 17.74 -18.58
C GLN A 55 13.09 16.61 -17.82
N SER A 56 13.04 16.62 -16.48
CA SER A 56 13.57 15.56 -15.65
C SER A 56 12.80 14.25 -15.88
N PRO A 57 13.50 13.10 -16.00
CA PRO A 57 12.85 11.80 -16.05
C PRO A 57 12.09 11.47 -14.75
N TYR A 58 12.39 12.17 -13.65
CA TYR A 58 11.74 11.99 -12.34
C TYR A 58 10.58 12.97 -12.10
N TYR A 59 10.26 13.85 -13.05
CA TYR A 59 9.20 14.83 -12.88
C TYR A 59 7.84 14.15 -12.67
N VAL A 60 7.26 14.32 -11.48
CA VAL A 60 6.09 13.56 -11.01
C VAL A 60 4.79 13.90 -11.73
N GLY A 61 4.75 15.07 -12.38
CA GLY A 61 3.60 15.57 -13.12
C GLY A 61 3.02 16.87 -12.55
N GLY A 62 2.23 17.58 -13.36
CA GLY A 62 1.47 18.74 -12.92
C GLY A 62 0.13 18.36 -12.26
N TYR A 63 -0.39 19.27 -11.41
CA TYR A 63 -1.66 19.10 -10.70
C TYR A 63 -2.91 19.41 -11.53
N TRP A 64 -2.74 20.11 -12.64
CA TRP A 64 -3.85 20.47 -13.53
C TRP A 64 -3.99 19.46 -14.65
N ALA A 65 -5.23 19.16 -15.02
CA ALA A 65 -5.60 18.46 -16.24
C ALA A 65 -6.90 19.05 -16.79
N GLU A 66 -7.12 18.88 -18.09
CA GLU A 66 -8.40 19.19 -18.74
C GLU A 66 -9.52 18.29 -18.20
N ASP A 67 -10.77 18.72 -18.38
CA ASP A 67 -11.95 17.98 -17.93
C ASP A 67 -11.96 16.54 -18.47
N GLY A 68 -12.24 15.60 -17.57
CA GLY A 68 -12.26 14.16 -17.87
C GLY A 68 -10.88 13.48 -17.93
N LYS A 69 -9.78 14.23 -17.79
CA LYS A 69 -8.42 13.67 -17.70
C LYS A 69 -7.95 13.57 -16.23
N ILE A 70 -6.97 12.71 -16.01
CA ILE A 70 -6.29 12.58 -14.71
C ILE A 70 -5.05 13.48 -14.73
N PRO A 71 -4.82 14.32 -13.70
CA PRO A 71 -3.56 15.05 -13.56
C PRO A 71 -2.34 14.15 -13.62
N ASP A 72 -1.27 14.60 -14.28
CA ASP A 72 -0.03 13.82 -14.37
C ASP A 72 0.52 13.47 -12.98
N SER A 73 0.37 14.36 -11.99
CA SER A 73 0.75 14.09 -10.59
C SER A 73 0.17 12.77 -10.08
N ASN A 74 -0.98 12.34 -10.60
CA ASN A 74 -1.67 11.11 -10.22
C ASN A 74 -1.51 10.00 -11.27
N GLY A 75 -1.65 10.33 -12.56
CA GLY A 75 -1.76 9.36 -13.65
C GLY A 75 -0.44 8.97 -14.33
N LYS A 76 0.56 9.86 -14.30
CA LYS A 76 1.84 9.63 -14.99
C LYS A 76 2.70 8.63 -14.23
N GLN A 77 3.05 7.51 -14.85
CA GLN A 77 4.03 6.59 -14.26
C GLN A 77 5.44 7.20 -14.31
N VAL A 78 6.17 7.18 -13.19
CA VAL A 78 7.51 7.78 -13.09
C VAL A 78 8.50 6.86 -12.40
N PRO A 79 9.79 6.87 -12.79
CA PRO A 79 10.84 6.31 -11.95
C PRO A 79 10.99 7.15 -10.67
N ILE A 80 11.55 6.55 -9.63
CA ILE A 80 11.93 7.26 -8.40
C ILE A 80 13.46 7.30 -8.31
N LYS A 81 14.02 8.38 -7.76
CA LYS A 81 15.48 8.44 -7.50
C LYS A 81 15.87 7.34 -6.51
N ASN A 82 17.05 6.74 -6.70
CA ASN A 82 17.54 5.61 -5.87
C ASN A 82 17.56 5.94 -4.37
N LEU A 83 17.87 7.18 -4.00
CA LEU A 83 17.89 7.62 -2.60
C LEU A 83 16.51 7.48 -1.95
N TYR A 84 15.43 7.82 -2.66
CA TYR A 84 14.07 7.70 -2.17
C TYR A 84 13.54 6.28 -2.26
N LYS A 85 13.96 5.51 -3.28
CA LYS A 85 13.64 4.08 -3.37
C LYS A 85 14.06 3.34 -2.11
N ARG A 86 15.29 3.58 -1.64
CA ARG A 86 15.84 2.93 -0.44
C ARG A 86 15.07 3.28 0.85
N ILE A 87 14.54 4.49 0.94
CA ILE A 87 13.82 4.98 2.13
C ILE A 87 12.36 4.50 2.12
N TYR A 88 11.67 4.62 0.99
CA TYR A 88 10.20 4.47 0.95
C TYR A 88 9.72 3.13 0.40
N LEU A 89 10.53 2.43 -0.40
CA LEU A 89 10.07 1.28 -1.20
C LEU A 89 10.86 0.00 -0.96
N ASP A 90 12.08 0.10 -0.44
CA ASP A 90 12.94 -1.06 -0.22
C ASP A 90 12.43 -1.90 0.96
N PRO A 91 11.93 -3.13 0.71
CA PRO A 91 11.35 -3.97 1.76
C PRO A 91 12.37 -4.31 2.85
N THR A 92 13.67 -4.30 2.54
CA THR A 92 14.76 -4.54 3.51
C THR A 92 14.60 -3.68 4.76
N TYR A 93 14.19 -2.42 4.60
CA TYR A 93 14.08 -1.44 5.68
C TYR A 93 12.64 -1.21 6.13
N SER A 94 11.67 -1.93 5.56
CA SER A 94 10.26 -1.73 5.86
C SER A 94 9.83 -2.54 7.08
N LEU A 95 9.16 -1.88 8.03
CA LEU A 95 8.61 -2.49 9.24
C LEU A 95 7.17 -2.00 9.45
N PRO A 96 6.19 -2.89 9.72
CA PRO A 96 4.78 -2.53 9.81
C PRO A 96 4.39 -2.00 11.21
N LEU A 97 5.18 -1.10 11.79
CA LEU A 97 5.00 -0.64 13.17
C LEU A 97 3.60 -0.08 13.44
N TYR A 98 3.07 0.70 12.51
CA TYR A 98 1.71 1.24 12.60
C TYR A 98 0.65 0.14 12.59
N LYS A 99 0.78 -0.83 11.67
CA LYS A 99 -0.18 -1.93 11.50
C LYS A 99 -0.17 -2.90 12.67
N LEU A 100 0.99 -3.12 13.31
CA LEU A 100 1.08 -3.93 14.54
C LEU A 100 0.19 -3.40 15.67
N VAL A 101 -0.11 -2.09 15.66
CA VAL A 101 -0.98 -1.46 16.67
C VAL A 101 -2.42 -1.27 16.16
N TYR A 102 -2.58 -0.88 14.88
CA TYR A 102 -3.86 -0.34 14.40
C TYR A 102 -4.49 -1.09 13.21
N ASN A 103 -4.02 -2.27 12.81
CA ASN A 103 -4.54 -2.94 11.61
C ASN A 103 -6.06 -3.22 11.63
N ASP A 104 -6.64 -3.49 12.79
CA ASP A 104 -8.08 -3.69 13.00
C ASP A 104 -8.83 -2.43 13.43
N SER A 105 -8.13 -1.32 13.63
CA SER A 105 -8.71 -0.04 14.03
C SER A 105 -8.79 0.95 12.89
N MET A 106 -7.82 0.98 11.97
CA MET A 106 -7.77 1.97 10.90
C MET A 106 -7.22 1.42 9.59
N VAL A 107 -7.92 1.76 8.50
CA VAL A 107 -7.47 1.46 7.15
C VAL A 107 -6.46 2.51 6.70
N THR A 108 -5.24 2.11 6.39
CA THR A 108 -4.18 3.01 5.93
C THR A 108 -3.84 2.74 4.48
N THR A 109 -3.64 3.80 3.70
CA THR A 109 -3.43 3.73 2.25
C THR A 109 -2.22 4.57 1.82
N HIS A 110 -1.85 4.44 0.54
CA HIS A 110 -0.85 5.31 -0.07
C HIS A 110 -1.33 6.76 -0.18
N HIS A 111 -0.38 7.70 -0.28
CA HIS A 111 -0.71 9.06 -0.68
C HIS A 111 -1.23 9.03 -2.12
N TRP A 112 -2.22 9.87 -2.45
CA TRP A 112 -2.93 9.83 -3.74
C TRP A 112 -2.02 10.04 -4.97
N GLU A 113 -0.89 10.73 -4.78
CA GLU A 113 0.18 10.90 -5.78
C GLU A 113 0.92 9.58 -6.09
N TRP A 114 1.00 8.67 -5.12
CA TRP A 114 1.82 7.46 -5.15
C TRP A 114 0.97 6.19 -5.19
N GLY A 115 -0.04 6.15 -6.05
CA GLY A 115 -0.90 4.98 -6.25
C GLY A 115 -0.16 3.70 -6.66
N SER A 116 -0.88 2.58 -6.70
CA SER A 116 -0.33 1.24 -6.86
C SER A 116 0.46 1.05 -8.15
N LEU A 117 0.10 1.79 -9.20
CA LEU A 117 0.74 1.71 -10.53
C LEU A 117 1.72 2.85 -10.82
N LYS A 118 1.87 3.83 -9.91
CA LYS A 118 2.59 5.09 -10.16
C LYS A 118 4.09 4.91 -10.39
N ILE A 119 4.73 4.02 -9.63
CA ILE A 119 6.20 3.93 -9.61
C ILE A 119 6.67 2.88 -10.61
N LYS A 120 7.42 3.33 -11.61
CA LYS A 120 8.00 2.45 -12.65
C LYS A 120 8.89 1.41 -11.99
N ASN A 121 8.77 0.16 -12.46
CA ASN A 121 9.53 -1.01 -11.98
C ASN A 121 9.23 -1.45 -10.52
N GLU A 122 8.28 -0.83 -9.81
CA GLU A 122 7.95 -1.21 -8.43
C GLU A 122 6.53 -1.80 -8.26
N ILE A 123 5.74 -1.86 -9.33
CA ILE A 123 4.35 -2.35 -9.29
C ILE A 123 4.25 -3.73 -8.62
N LYS A 124 5.11 -4.68 -9.01
CA LYS A 124 5.07 -6.04 -8.46
C LYS A 124 5.45 -6.10 -6.98
N ASN A 125 6.40 -5.27 -6.55
CA ASN A 125 6.76 -5.17 -5.13
C ASN A 125 5.62 -4.52 -4.35
N ARG A 126 4.96 -3.50 -4.93
CA ARG A 126 3.79 -2.85 -4.32
C ARG A 126 2.62 -3.81 -4.15
N MET A 127 2.31 -4.61 -5.16
CA MET A 127 1.27 -5.64 -5.07
C MET A 127 1.58 -6.68 -3.99
N GLN A 128 2.83 -7.07 -3.81
CA GLN A 128 3.23 -7.96 -2.71
C GLN A 128 3.07 -7.29 -1.34
N TYR A 129 3.47 -6.02 -1.23
CA TYR A 129 3.31 -5.19 -0.03
C TYR A 129 1.85 -5.05 0.40
N GLU A 130 0.94 -4.87 -0.57
CA GLU A 130 -0.51 -4.74 -0.34
C GLU A 130 -1.11 -5.98 0.35
N PHE A 131 -0.58 -7.18 0.09
CA PHE A 131 -0.93 -8.37 0.88
C PHE A 131 -0.19 -8.41 2.22
N LEU A 132 1.14 -8.23 2.20
CA LEU A 132 1.97 -8.39 3.39
C LEU A 132 1.49 -7.49 4.53
N TYR A 133 1.18 -6.23 4.24
CA TYR A 133 0.76 -5.26 5.26
C TYR A 133 -0.74 -4.94 5.23
N ASN A 134 -1.54 -5.68 4.45
CA ASN A 134 -2.98 -5.46 4.36
C ASN A 134 -3.32 -4.00 4.01
N VAL A 135 -2.76 -3.55 2.88
CA VAL A 135 -2.91 -2.18 2.38
C VAL A 135 -3.81 -2.19 1.15
N PRO A 136 -4.89 -1.40 1.13
CA PRO A 136 -5.73 -1.27 -0.05
C PRO A 136 -4.96 -0.71 -1.24
N PRO A 137 -5.07 -1.33 -2.43
CA PRO A 137 -4.51 -0.74 -3.64
C PRO A 137 -5.22 0.56 -3.97
N LEU A 138 -4.45 1.55 -4.44
CA LEU A 138 -4.93 2.89 -4.77
C LEU A 138 -4.76 3.16 -6.26
N TYR A 139 -5.87 3.43 -6.94
CA TYR A 139 -5.89 3.74 -8.36
C TYR A 139 -6.57 5.09 -8.60
N ASN A 140 -5.98 5.90 -9.49
CA ASN A 140 -6.62 7.08 -10.06
C ASN A 140 -7.15 6.65 -11.43
N LEU A 141 -8.45 6.79 -11.68
CA LEU A 141 -9.10 6.23 -12.87
C LEU A 141 -9.95 7.28 -13.60
N ASN A 142 -9.89 7.20 -14.92
CA ASN A 142 -10.86 7.73 -15.87
C ASN A 142 -11.08 6.63 -16.93
N LYS A 143 -11.91 6.88 -17.94
CA LYS A 143 -12.21 5.86 -18.96
C LYS A 143 -10.95 5.32 -19.65
N GLN A 144 -10.07 6.22 -20.11
CA GLN A 144 -8.82 5.84 -20.76
C GLN A 144 -7.94 5.00 -19.84
N LYS A 145 -7.70 5.45 -18.59
CA LYS A 145 -6.82 4.76 -17.66
C LYS A 145 -7.37 3.40 -17.22
N TRP A 146 -8.70 3.31 -17.12
CA TRP A 146 -9.37 2.04 -16.92
C TRP A 146 -9.10 1.08 -18.07
N ASP A 147 -9.32 1.50 -19.32
CA ASP A 147 -9.11 0.63 -20.48
C ASP A 147 -7.64 0.16 -20.59
N GLU A 148 -6.69 1.02 -20.23
CA GLU A 148 -5.26 0.67 -20.16
C GLU A 148 -4.93 -0.37 -19.08
N ASP A 149 -5.47 -0.21 -17.86
CA ASP A 149 -5.02 -0.95 -16.68
C ASP A 149 -6.01 -2.02 -16.17
N LYS A 150 -7.23 -2.13 -16.73
CA LYS A 150 -8.31 -2.97 -16.17
C LYS A 150 -7.88 -4.40 -15.87
N ASN A 151 -7.15 -5.04 -16.79
CA ASN A 151 -6.79 -6.45 -16.64
C ASN A 151 -5.86 -6.64 -15.43
N LYS A 152 -4.93 -5.70 -15.25
CA LYS A 152 -3.99 -5.68 -14.13
C LYS A 152 -4.72 -5.41 -12.82
N ILE A 153 -5.60 -4.41 -12.81
CA ILE A 153 -6.40 -4.03 -11.64
C ILE A 153 -7.31 -5.18 -11.21
N ILE A 154 -8.12 -5.73 -12.12
CA ILE A 154 -9.08 -6.79 -11.81
C ILE A 154 -8.36 -8.04 -11.28
N THR A 155 -7.27 -8.45 -11.93
CA THR A 155 -6.51 -9.65 -11.52
C THR A 155 -5.97 -9.49 -10.11
N HIS A 156 -5.37 -8.34 -9.80
CA HIS A 156 -4.83 -8.08 -8.46
C HIS A 156 -5.94 -7.90 -7.41
N VAL A 157 -6.92 -7.02 -7.66
CA VAL A 157 -7.99 -6.68 -6.71
C VAL A 157 -8.88 -7.89 -6.39
N LYS A 158 -9.13 -8.77 -7.36
CA LYS A 158 -9.88 -10.03 -7.12
C LYS A 158 -9.22 -10.84 -6.01
N GLU A 159 -7.91 -11.03 -6.12
CA GLU A 159 -7.11 -11.81 -5.17
C GLU A 159 -6.93 -11.08 -3.83
N TRP A 160 -6.56 -9.80 -3.90
CA TRP A 160 -6.34 -8.98 -2.71
C TRP A 160 -7.60 -8.82 -1.88
N SER A 161 -8.77 -8.59 -2.51
CA SER A 161 -10.03 -8.40 -1.79
C SER A 161 -10.48 -9.66 -1.03
N LEU A 162 -10.18 -10.86 -1.54
CA LEU A 162 -10.47 -12.11 -0.84
C LEU A 162 -9.65 -12.26 0.43
N PHE A 163 -8.38 -11.86 0.37
CA PHE A 163 -7.50 -11.80 1.54
C PHE A 163 -7.94 -10.70 2.52
N ASN A 164 -8.14 -9.46 2.04
CA ASN A 164 -8.48 -8.31 2.86
C ASN A 164 -9.78 -8.52 3.65
N ARG A 165 -10.82 -9.11 3.05
CA ARG A 165 -12.07 -9.46 3.75
C ARG A 165 -11.83 -10.28 5.04
N LYS A 166 -10.75 -11.06 5.08
CA LYS A 166 -10.36 -11.88 6.24
C LYS A 166 -9.43 -11.15 7.20
N ALA A 167 -8.60 -10.23 6.71
CA ALA A 167 -7.57 -9.54 7.48
C ALA A 167 -8.03 -8.21 8.10
N ILE A 168 -8.98 -7.51 7.47
CA ILE A 168 -9.29 -6.10 7.75
C ILE A 168 -9.82 -5.83 9.16
N LYS A 169 -10.44 -6.82 9.82
CA LYS A 169 -10.92 -6.73 11.20
C LYS A 169 -10.07 -7.52 12.20
N LYS A 170 -8.87 -7.96 11.79
CA LYS A 170 -7.99 -8.75 12.65
C LYS A 170 -6.77 -7.91 13.05
N PRO A 171 -6.34 -7.93 14.32
CA PRO A 171 -5.08 -7.30 14.69
C PRO A 171 -3.93 -7.97 13.93
N MET A 172 -2.90 -7.21 13.57
CA MET A 172 -1.66 -7.79 13.08
C MET A 172 -0.86 -8.27 14.29
N THR A 173 -0.85 -9.58 14.52
CA THR A 173 -0.34 -10.22 15.74
C THR A 173 1.14 -10.61 15.65
N GLY A 174 1.74 -10.54 14.46
CA GLY A 174 3.14 -10.88 14.28
C GLY A 174 3.74 -10.32 13.01
N PHE A 175 5.03 -10.01 13.07
CA PHE A 175 5.88 -9.71 11.92
C PHE A 175 7.23 -10.41 12.08
N LYS A 176 7.73 -11.04 11.02
CA LYS A 176 9.01 -11.74 11.01
C LYS A 176 9.75 -11.46 9.72
N ILE A 177 11.06 -11.26 9.83
CA ILE A 177 11.99 -11.34 8.71
C ILE A 177 12.49 -12.78 8.65
N LEU A 178 12.33 -13.44 7.51
CA LEU A 178 12.65 -14.86 7.34
C LEU A 178 14.01 -15.10 6.66
N SER A 179 14.42 -14.22 5.75
CA SER A 179 15.69 -14.34 5.03
C SER A 179 16.76 -13.38 5.57
N LYS A 180 18.04 -13.74 5.44
CA LYS A 180 19.18 -12.91 5.89
C LYS A 180 19.26 -11.56 5.16
N ASP A 181 18.91 -11.53 3.88
CA ASP A 181 18.83 -10.31 3.06
C ASP A 181 17.57 -9.48 3.34
N ARG A 182 16.69 -9.96 4.24
CA ARG A 182 15.45 -9.33 4.68
C ARG A 182 14.37 -9.18 3.60
N LEU A 183 14.57 -9.81 2.44
CA LEU A 183 13.64 -9.77 1.30
C LEU A 183 12.51 -10.80 1.39
N VAL A 184 12.55 -11.73 2.34
CA VAL A 184 11.45 -12.63 2.66
C VAL A 184 10.91 -12.29 4.04
N GLN A 185 9.64 -11.92 4.09
CA GLN A 185 8.99 -11.39 5.28
C GLN A 185 7.64 -12.06 5.50
N SER A 186 7.19 -12.16 6.74
CA SER A 186 5.86 -12.64 7.06
C SER A 186 5.11 -11.76 8.04
N THR A 187 3.80 -11.69 7.88
CA THR A 187 2.87 -11.10 8.83
C THR A 187 1.81 -12.11 9.25
N GLU A 188 1.30 -11.95 10.47
CA GLU A 188 0.24 -12.77 11.05
C GLU A 188 -0.93 -11.85 11.44
N PHE A 189 -2.16 -12.30 11.19
CA PHE A 189 -3.40 -11.58 11.46
C PHE A 189 -4.34 -12.45 12.30
N GLY A 190 -4.62 -12.03 13.53
CA GLY A 190 -5.36 -12.83 14.49
C GLY A 190 -4.65 -14.17 14.79
N ARG A 191 -5.40 -15.27 14.78
CA ARG A 191 -4.88 -16.61 15.16
C ARG A 191 -4.54 -17.52 13.99
N ASN A 192 -5.10 -17.28 12.80
CA ASN A 192 -5.15 -18.30 11.74
C ASN A 192 -4.82 -17.79 10.34
N LEU A 193 -4.44 -16.53 10.17
CA LEU A 193 -4.11 -15.96 8.88
C LEU A 193 -2.66 -15.48 8.89
N ARG A 194 -1.86 -15.94 7.95
CA ARG A 194 -0.46 -15.56 7.81
C ARG A 194 -0.12 -15.30 6.36
N VAL A 195 0.65 -14.26 6.08
CA VAL A 195 1.14 -13.92 4.76
C VAL A 195 2.65 -14.03 4.77
N VAL A 196 3.23 -14.69 3.76
CA VAL A 196 4.67 -14.69 3.50
C VAL A 196 4.88 -14.06 2.13
N SER A 197 5.72 -13.02 2.03
CA SER A 197 6.09 -12.42 0.76
C SER A 197 7.58 -12.59 0.50
N ASN A 198 7.93 -12.99 -0.72
CA ASN A 198 9.31 -13.09 -1.19
C ASN A 198 9.56 -12.03 -2.27
N PHE A 199 10.10 -10.89 -1.84
CA PHE A 199 10.47 -9.78 -2.72
C PHE A 199 11.75 -10.04 -3.52
N SER A 200 12.48 -11.13 -3.26
CA SER A 200 13.72 -11.42 -3.97
C SER A 200 13.47 -11.98 -5.37
N ASN A 201 14.55 -12.11 -6.15
CA ASN A 201 14.54 -12.76 -7.46
C ASN A 201 14.87 -14.28 -7.38
N LYS A 202 14.90 -14.86 -6.18
CA LYS A 202 15.26 -16.26 -5.95
C LYS A 202 14.21 -16.96 -5.11
N ALA A 203 14.05 -18.27 -5.32
CA ALA A 203 13.20 -19.07 -4.44
C ALA A 203 13.83 -19.16 -3.03
N PHE A 204 12.99 -19.26 -2.01
CA PHE A 204 13.40 -19.34 -0.60
C PHE A 204 12.77 -20.57 0.06
N GLN A 205 13.56 -21.35 0.80
CA GLN A 205 13.06 -22.51 1.55
C GLN A 205 12.57 -22.07 2.93
N TYR A 206 11.35 -22.44 3.27
CA TYR A 206 10.70 -22.10 4.53
C TYR A 206 9.80 -23.24 5.00
N ASN A 207 10.09 -23.85 6.16
CA ASN A 207 9.32 -24.96 6.73
C ASN A 207 9.03 -26.10 5.73
N ASN A 208 10.07 -26.59 5.04
CA ASN A 208 9.99 -27.61 3.98
C ASN A 208 9.15 -27.22 2.75
N GLU A 209 8.83 -25.94 2.59
CA GLU A 209 8.17 -25.39 1.41
C GLU A 209 9.06 -24.41 0.65
N THR A 210 8.89 -24.35 -0.66
CA THR A 210 9.57 -23.37 -1.50
C THR A 210 8.68 -22.16 -1.76
N ILE A 211 9.05 -21.00 -1.20
CA ILE A 211 8.44 -19.70 -1.49
C ILE A 211 9.07 -19.15 -2.76
N GLN A 212 8.31 -19.14 -3.84
CA GLN A 212 8.79 -18.71 -5.17
C GLN A 212 9.24 -17.24 -5.17
N ALA A 213 10.19 -16.90 -6.04
CA ALA A 213 10.60 -15.52 -6.25
C ALA A 213 9.40 -14.66 -6.66
N LYS A 214 9.36 -13.40 -6.19
CA LYS A 214 8.31 -12.41 -6.50
C LYS A 214 6.90 -12.96 -6.28
N SER A 215 6.65 -13.59 -5.14
CA SER A 215 5.36 -14.20 -4.82
C SER A 215 4.92 -13.92 -3.39
N VAL A 216 3.63 -14.12 -3.17
CA VAL A 216 2.98 -14.09 -1.86
C VAL A 216 2.35 -15.46 -1.61
N VAL A 217 2.53 -16.00 -0.42
CA VAL A 217 1.83 -17.19 0.05
C VAL A 217 0.95 -16.79 1.23
N ILE A 218 -0.35 -17.05 1.10
CA ILE A 218 -1.36 -16.76 2.12
C ILE A 218 -1.75 -18.09 2.75
N TYR A 219 -1.49 -18.24 4.04
CA TYR A 219 -1.87 -19.39 4.84
C TYR A 219 -3.11 -19.05 5.66
N GLU A 220 -4.14 -19.89 5.57
CA GLU A 220 -5.35 -19.79 6.36
C GLU A 220 -5.68 -21.15 6.98
N GLY A 221 -5.39 -21.28 8.28
CA GLY A 221 -5.39 -22.59 8.95
C GLY A 221 -4.50 -23.59 8.19
N ASN A 222 -5.10 -24.67 7.70
CA ASN A 222 -4.41 -25.73 6.95
C ASN A 222 -4.39 -25.50 5.43
N THR A 223 -5.05 -24.45 4.95
CA THR A 223 -5.10 -24.13 3.52
C THR A 223 -4.05 -23.08 3.17
N LYS A 224 -3.56 -23.13 1.92
CA LYS A 224 -2.68 -22.09 1.40
C LYS A 224 -3.05 -21.69 -0.02
N LYS A 225 -2.77 -20.43 -0.34
CA LYS A 225 -2.91 -19.88 -1.69
C LYS A 225 -1.63 -19.14 -2.07
N VAL A 226 -1.18 -19.34 -3.31
CA VAL A 226 -0.05 -18.61 -3.88
C VAL A 226 -0.59 -17.53 -4.82
N TYR A 227 -0.08 -16.31 -4.64
CA TYR A 227 -0.33 -15.17 -5.52
C TYR A 227 0.99 -14.72 -6.14
N LYS A 228 0.96 -14.41 -7.44
CA LYS A 228 2.09 -13.85 -8.18
C LYS A 228 1.63 -12.58 -8.91
N PRO A 229 2.24 -11.43 -8.64
CA PRO A 229 1.97 -10.18 -9.36
C PRO A 229 2.54 -10.11 -10.78
#